data_AF-A0A5C7X5A0-F1
#
_entry.id   AF-A0A5C7X5A0-F1
#
_cell.length_a   1.000
_cell.length_b   1.000
_cell.length_c   1.000
_cell.angle_alpha   90.00
_cell.angle_beta   90.00
_cell.angle_gamma   90.00
#
_symmetry.space_group_name_H-M   'P 1'
#
loop_
_entity.id
_entity.type
_entity.pdbx_description
1 polymer ?
#
loop_
_entity_poly.entity_id
_entity_poly.type
_entity_poly.pdbx_seq_one_letter_code
_entity_poly.pdbx_strand_id
1 'polypeptide(L)' 'MGQRDPAVDLHDLLPHLPARTLRTDNWLKSPIVVDLGFAAFIIYATVRAFQRDHFFVEKYHYLTPFYSPC' A
#
# COMPACT_ATOMS: atom_id res chain seq x y z
N MET A 1 -8.50 -48.85 -44.16
CA MET A 1 -8.36 -49.20 -42.73
C MET A 1 -7.25 -48.32 -42.16
N GLY A 2 -7.58 -47.11 -41.72
CA GLY A 2 -6.65 -46.23 -41.01
C GLY A 2 -7.20 -46.07 -39.60
N GLN A 3 -6.68 -46.88 -38.69
CA GLN A 3 -7.03 -46.85 -37.28
C GLN A 3 -6.65 -45.46 -36.75
N ARG A 4 -7.64 -44.68 -36.31
CA ARG A 4 -7.36 -43.46 -35.55
C ARG A 4 -6.82 -43.92 -34.20
N ASP A 5 -5.57 -43.59 -33.88
CA ASP A 5 -4.98 -43.93 -32.60
C ASP A 5 -5.78 -43.25 -31.48
N PRO A 6 -6.34 -43.99 -30.50
CA PRO A 6 -7.17 -43.41 -29.43
C PRO A 6 -6.34 -42.72 -28.34
N ALA A 7 -5.05 -42.45 -28.58
CA ALA A 7 -4.07 -42.16 -27.55
C ALA A 7 -3.45 -40.76 -27.63
N VAL A 8 -3.97 -39.88 -28.49
CA VAL A 8 -3.59 -38.47 -28.50
C VAL A 8 -4.87 -37.66 -28.49
N ASP A 9 -5.50 -37.60 -27.32
CA ASP A 9 -6.63 -36.72 -27.09
C ASP A 9 -6.13 -35.27 -27.16
N LEU A 10 -6.90 -34.40 -27.82
CA LEU A 10 -6.60 -32.96 -27.96
C LEU A 10 -6.30 -32.28 -26.61
N HIS A 11 -6.79 -32.87 -25.52
CA HIS A 11 -6.56 -32.49 -24.13
C HIS A 11 -5.09 -32.63 -23.69
N ASP A 12 -4.30 -33.52 -24.27
CA ASP A 12 -2.87 -33.72 -23.99
C ASP A 12 -1.96 -32.75 -24.77
N LEU A 13 -2.46 -32.21 -25.87
CA LEU A 13 -1.73 -31.24 -26.70
C LEU A 13 -1.91 -29.79 -26.22
N LEU A 14 -2.98 -29.51 -25.47
CA LEU A 14 -3.25 -28.19 -24.94
C LEU A 14 -2.63 -28.04 -23.55
N PRO A 15 -1.79 -27.02 -23.31
CA PRO A 15 -1.23 -26.79 -21.99
C PRO A 15 -2.35 -26.51 -20.98
N HIS A 16 -2.55 -27.46 -20.05
CA HIS A 16 -3.46 -27.29 -18.93
C HIS A 16 -2.83 -26.30 -17.94
N LEU A 17 -3.50 -25.18 -17.67
CA LEU A 17 -3.12 -24.26 -16.60
C LEU A 17 -4.08 -24.49 -15.42
N PRO A 18 -3.69 -25.27 -14.40
CA PRO A 18 -4.59 -25.64 -13.31
C PRO A 18 -4.96 -24.46 -12.40
N ALA A 19 -4.16 -23.39 -12.42
CA ALA A 19 -4.36 -22.19 -11.60
C ALA A 19 -4.86 -21.00 -12.42
N ARG A 20 -5.96 -20.37 -11.98
CA ARG A 20 -6.55 -19.17 -12.61
C ARG A 20 -5.61 -17.96 -12.65
N THR A 21 -4.63 -17.87 -11.74
CA THR A 21 -3.62 -16.81 -11.71
C THR A 21 -2.30 -17.35 -11.15
N LEU A 22 -1.19 -17.17 -11.86
CA LEU A 22 0.18 -17.56 -11.45
C LEU A 22 0.86 -16.55 -10.51
N ARG A 23 0.10 -15.57 -10.01
CA ARG A 23 0.64 -14.44 -9.27
C ARG A 23 0.94 -14.84 -7.82
N THR A 24 2.21 -15.07 -7.50
CA THR A 24 2.71 -15.46 -6.17
C THR A 24 3.39 -14.31 -5.41
N ASP A 25 3.40 -13.10 -5.98
CA ASP A 25 4.06 -11.93 -5.40
C ASP A 25 3.19 -11.25 -4.33
N ASN A 26 3.85 -10.69 -3.32
CA ASN A 26 3.18 -9.89 -2.28
C ASN A 26 3.02 -8.44 -2.75
N TRP A 27 2.15 -8.24 -3.73
CA TRP A 27 1.86 -6.95 -4.37
C TRP A 27 1.33 -5.88 -3.38
N LEU A 28 0.79 -6.30 -2.24
CA LEU A 28 0.28 -5.40 -1.19
C LEU A 28 1.38 -4.76 -0.35
N LYS A 29 2.62 -5.26 -0.38
CA LYS A 29 3.72 -4.67 0.41
C LYS A 29 3.93 -3.19 0.11
N SER A 30 3.97 -2.82 -1.17
CA SER A 30 4.23 -1.44 -1.58
C SER A 30 3.15 -0.47 -1.06
N PRO A 31 1.84 -0.69 -1.30
CA PRO A 31 0.82 0.23 -0.78
C PRO A 31 0.81 0.28 0.76
N ILE A 32 0.97 -0.85 1.45
CA ILE A 32 0.98 -0.87 2.93
C ILE A 32 2.10 0.01 3.51
N VAL A 33 3.31 -0.05 2.94
CA VAL A 33 4.44 0.77 3.43
C VAL A 33 4.16 2.26 3.26
N VAL A 34 3.60 2.65 2.11
CA VAL A 34 3.26 4.06 1.83
C VAL A 34 2.13 4.54 2.74
N ASP A 35 1.07 3.75 2.89
CA ASP A 35 -0.08 4.08 3.74
C ASP A 35 0.33 4.22 5.20
N LEU A 36 1.20 3.34 5.71
CA LEU A 36 1.72 3.45 7.07
C LEU A 36 2.59 4.70 7.27
N GLY A 37 3.45 5.02 6.31
CA GLY A 37 4.25 6.25 6.35
C GLY A 37 3.37 7.51 6.35
N PHE A 38 2.34 7.52 5.50
CA PHE A 38 1.41 8.64 5.42
C PHE A 38 0.53 8.76 6.67
N ALA A 39 0.02 7.64 7.19
CA ALA A 39 -0.76 7.61 8.43
C ALA A 39 0.07 8.10 9.62
N ALA A 40 1.34 7.69 9.74
CA ALA A 40 2.23 8.16 10.78
C ALA A 40 2.44 9.69 10.71
N PHE A 41 2.61 10.23 9.51
CA PHE A 41 2.70 11.67 9.29
C PHE A 41 1.41 12.41 9.70
N ILE A 42 0.24 11.90 9.29
CA ILE A 42 -1.05 12.50 9.67
C ILE A 42 -1.20 12.50 11.19
N ILE A 43 -0.97 11.36 11.84
CA ILE A 43 -1.09 11.25 13.31
C ILE A 43 -0.16 12.26 14.00
N TYR A 44 1.10 12.35 13.56
CA TYR A 44 2.04 13.32 14.10
C TYR A 44 1.56 14.76 13.91
N ALA A 45 1.14 15.12 12.69
CA ALA A 45 0.65 16.45 12.37
C ALA A 45 -0.59 16.80 13.19
N THR A 46 -1.54 15.87 13.34
CA THR A 46 -2.73 16.03 14.17
C THR A 46 -2.37 16.24 15.64
N VAL A 47 -1.55 15.37 16.23
CA VAL A 47 -1.11 15.52 17.62
C VAL A 47 -0.43 16.86 17.84
N ARG A 48 0.48 17.26 16.95
CA ARG A 48 1.16 18.56 17.04
C ARG A 48 0.23 19.75 16.84
N ALA A 49 -0.75 19.64 15.95
CA ALA A 49 -1.76 20.68 15.75
C ALA A 49 -2.63 20.85 16.99
N PHE A 50 -2.97 19.78 17.72
CA PHE A 50 -3.83 19.84 18.91
C PHE A 50 -3.08 20.01 20.24
N GLN A 51 -1.74 19.93 20.25
CA GLN A 51 -0.95 19.95 21.48
C GLN A 51 -1.14 21.24 22.30
N ARG A 52 -1.49 22.38 21.68
CA ARG A 52 -1.81 23.69 22.31
C ARG A 52 -0.82 24.21 23.38
N ASP A 53 0.28 23.50 23.60
CA ASP A 53 1.37 23.80 24.53
C ASP A 53 2.66 24.04 23.75
N HIS A 54 3.53 24.91 24.29
CA HIS A 54 4.80 25.32 23.67
C HIS A 54 4.66 25.95 22.28
N PHE A 55 3.51 26.54 21.95
CA PHE A 55 3.25 27.20 20.66
C PHE A 55 3.89 28.60 20.53
N PHE A 56 4.25 29.21 21.66
CA PHE A 56 4.85 30.53 21.74
C PHE A 56 6.15 30.47 22.54
N VAL A 57 7.22 31.02 21.96
CA VAL A 57 8.51 31.17 22.66
C VAL A 57 8.74 32.66 22.92
N GLU A 58 8.53 33.06 24.17
CA GLU A 58 8.62 34.46 24.63
C GLU A 58 9.99 35.09 24.31
N LYS A 59 11.07 34.31 24.44
CA LYS A 59 12.44 34.74 24.13
C LYS A 59 12.63 35.21 22.67
N TYR A 60 11.91 34.64 21.72
CA TYR A 60 12.10 34.89 20.29
C TYR A 60 10.86 35.48 19.61
N HIS A 61 9.78 35.75 20.36
CA HIS A 61 8.48 36.17 19.85
C HIS A 61 7.99 35.31 18.67
N TYR A 62 8.35 34.02 18.68
CA TYR A 62 8.10 33.12 17.56
C TYR A 62 6.85 32.28 17.85
N LEU A 63 5.95 32.23 16.87
CA LEU A 63 4.80 31.34 16.90
C LEU A 63 4.99 30.18 15.94
N THR A 64 4.55 29.00 16.37
CA THR A 64 4.48 27.85 15.46
C THR A 64 3.55 28.18 14.27
N PRO A 65 3.87 27.76 13.04
CA PRO A 65 3.10 28.12 11.84
C PRO A 65 1.66 27.54 11.82
N PHE A 66 1.31 26.68 12.79
CA PHE A 66 -0.02 26.09 12.93
C PHE A 66 -0.95 26.88 13.86
N TYR A 67 -0.45 27.90 14.54
CA TYR A 67 -1.21 28.72 15.47
C TYR A 67 -1.20 30.19 15.03
N SER A 68 -2.39 30.77 14.88
CA SER A 68 -2.56 32.19 14.62
C SER A 68 -3.01 32.87 15.92
N PRO A 69 -2.29 33.89 16.41
CA PRO A 69 -2.72 34.65 17.59
C PRO A 69 -3.81 35.65 17.15
N CYS A 70 -4.94 35.67 17.87
CA CYS A 70 -5.98 36.70 17.75
C CYS A 70 -5.86 37.70 18.89
#